data_AF-A0A5D5AF73-F1
#
_entry.id   AF-A0A5D5AF73-F1
#
_cell.length_a   1.000
_cell.length_b   1.000
_cell.length_c   1.000
_cell.angle_alpha   90.00
_cell.angle_beta   90.00
_cell.angle_gamma   90.00
#
_symmetry.space_group_name_H-M   'P 1'
#
loop_
_entity.id
_entity.type
_entity.pdbx_description
1 polymer ?
#
loop_
_entity_poly.entity_id
_entity_poly.type
_entity_poly.pdbx_seq_one_letter_code
_entity_poly.pdbx_strand_id
1 'polypeptide(L)'
;METIHRVFVGDSRDLSAVADDSVELVVTSPPYPMIEMWDDLFADLDPAVGDALESGDGRVAFEAMHAQLDRVWDELERVLVDGGIACINVGDATRSIDDSFRVYPNHARVLEAFESRGFDPLPDVLWRKPTNSAAKFMGSGTLPPNAYVTLEHEYVLVFRNGNESRSFEPRADRRYEAAYFWEERNRWFTDLWTDVRGELQTLEFEGSEELRERSAAYPFEIPYRLICMYSTYGDTVLDPFWGTGTTTLAAMCAGRGSVGYELEEAFLEAFDRQIDDVPAISQSIGRARLEAHRSFVEEYRAEGSTLEYDAEYYDTSVVTKMERSIRLREVDSIETVADGYRVEHEPLSDGDE
;
A
#
# COMPACT_ATOMS: atom_id res chain seq x y z
N MET A 1 -1.87 -12.12 20.14
CA MET A 1 -2.08 -12.70 18.79
C MET A 1 -0.76 -12.52 18.13
N GLU A 2 -0.17 -13.58 17.61
CA GLU A 2 1.16 -13.51 17.02
C GLU A 2 1.05 -13.28 15.51
N THR A 3 1.89 -12.40 14.96
CA THR A 3 2.13 -12.29 13.51
C THR A 3 3.62 -12.43 13.22
N ILE A 4 3.93 -12.97 12.03
CA ILE A 4 5.31 -13.12 11.54
C ILE A 4 5.50 -12.17 10.35
N HIS A 5 6.64 -11.47 10.38
CA HIS A 5 7.03 -10.50 9.38
C HIS A 5 8.39 -10.89 8.82
N ARG A 6 8.44 -11.32 7.57
CA ARG A 6 9.69 -11.74 6.92
C ARG A 6 10.17 -10.70 5.94
N VAL A 7 11.48 -10.46 5.90
CA VAL A 7 12.09 -9.58 4.91
C VAL A 7 13.29 -10.29 4.30
N PHE A 8 13.29 -10.40 2.98
CA PHE A 8 14.34 -11.05 2.21
C PHE A 8 15.15 -10.00 1.46
N VAL A 9 16.48 -10.02 1.62
CA VAL A 9 17.37 -9.28 0.72
C VAL A 9 17.54 -10.12 -0.55
N GLY A 10 16.92 -9.69 -1.65
CA GLY A 10 16.87 -10.45 -2.87
C GLY A 10 15.95 -9.86 -3.93
N ASP A 11 15.99 -10.48 -5.10
CA ASP A 11 15.25 -10.08 -6.29
C ASP A 11 13.85 -10.68 -6.29
N SER A 12 12.82 -9.85 -6.28
CA SER A 12 11.41 -10.29 -6.25
C SER A 12 10.91 -10.93 -7.54
N ARG A 13 11.75 -10.98 -8.60
CA ARG A 13 11.52 -11.85 -9.76
C ARG A 13 11.69 -13.34 -9.42
N ASP A 14 12.21 -13.65 -8.23
CA ASP A 14 12.28 -15.00 -7.65
C ASP A 14 11.74 -14.97 -6.21
N LEU A 15 10.47 -15.36 -6.04
CA LEU A 15 9.83 -15.51 -4.74
C LEU A 15 9.86 -16.97 -4.26
N SER A 16 10.88 -17.77 -4.63
CA SER A 16 10.95 -19.20 -4.29
C SER A 16 10.93 -19.52 -2.78
N ALA A 17 11.25 -18.55 -1.92
CA ALA A 17 11.11 -18.69 -0.47
C ALA A 17 9.66 -18.50 0.02
N VAL A 18 8.75 -18.05 -0.84
CA VAL A 18 7.31 -17.91 -0.59
C VAL A 18 6.57 -19.07 -1.26
N ALA A 19 5.77 -19.79 -0.49
CA ALA A 19 5.00 -20.91 -1.00
C ALA A 19 3.88 -20.45 -1.95
N ASP A 20 3.48 -21.32 -2.86
CA ASP A 20 2.28 -21.13 -3.68
C ASP A 20 1.06 -20.94 -2.77
N ASP A 21 0.10 -20.10 -3.18
CA ASP A 21 -1.16 -19.87 -2.45
C ASP A 21 -0.96 -19.61 -0.94
N SER A 22 0.00 -18.75 -0.57
CA SER A 22 0.38 -18.52 0.83
C SER A 22 0.30 -17.09 1.33
N VAL A 23 -0.05 -16.13 0.46
CA VAL A 23 -0.31 -14.74 0.85
C VAL A 23 -1.72 -14.33 0.45
N GLU A 24 -2.41 -13.59 1.33
CA GLU A 24 -3.81 -13.22 1.12
C GLU A 24 -4.00 -11.84 0.46
N LEU A 25 -2.99 -10.98 0.56
CA LEU A 25 -3.01 -9.62 0.05
C LEU A 25 -1.62 -9.23 -0.46
N VAL A 26 -1.57 -8.58 -1.62
CA VAL A 26 -0.38 -7.85 -2.09
C VAL A 26 -0.65 -6.36 -1.97
N VAL A 27 0.26 -5.61 -1.35
CA VAL A 27 0.24 -4.13 -1.36
C VAL A 27 1.63 -3.64 -1.68
N THR A 28 1.79 -2.94 -2.80
CA THR A 28 3.13 -2.58 -3.27
C THR A 28 3.12 -1.39 -4.21
N SER A 29 4.31 -0.87 -4.51
CA SER A 29 4.58 0.18 -5.47
C SER A 29 5.87 -0.16 -6.22
N PRO A 30 5.80 -0.59 -7.49
CA PRO A 30 7.00 -0.95 -8.25
C PRO A 30 7.89 0.28 -8.52
N PRO A 31 9.17 0.07 -8.89
CA PRO A 31 9.92 1.12 -9.57
C PRO A 31 9.20 1.48 -10.88
N TYR A 32 8.76 2.73 -11.02
CA TYR A 32 7.91 3.13 -12.15
C TYR A 32 8.72 3.24 -13.44
N PRO A 33 8.38 2.48 -14.49
CA PRO A 33 9.02 2.64 -15.78
C PRO A 33 8.99 4.09 -16.26
N MET A 34 10.11 4.50 -16.87
CA MET A 34 10.32 5.83 -17.46
C MET A 34 10.42 7.00 -16.48
N ILE A 35 10.44 6.78 -15.16
CA ILE A 35 10.92 7.79 -14.22
C ILE A 35 12.44 7.71 -14.15
N GLU A 36 13.12 8.83 -14.38
CA GLU A 36 14.58 8.90 -14.56
C GLU A 36 15.39 8.26 -13.42
N MET A 37 14.89 8.34 -12.17
CA MET A 37 15.59 7.76 -11.02
C MET A 37 15.73 6.23 -11.09
N TRP A 38 14.91 5.56 -11.90
CA TRP A 38 14.91 4.09 -12.04
C TRP A 38 15.65 3.60 -13.30
N ASP A 39 16.21 4.50 -14.10
CA ASP A 39 16.86 4.12 -15.36
C ASP A 39 18.04 3.17 -15.14
N ASP A 40 18.93 3.50 -14.21
CA ASP A 40 20.10 2.68 -13.87
C ASP A 40 19.67 1.30 -13.36
N LEU A 41 18.66 1.26 -12.48
CA LEU A 41 18.09 0.01 -11.98
C LEU A 41 17.63 -0.88 -13.14
N PHE A 42 16.80 -0.36 -14.05
CA PHE A 42 16.30 -1.19 -15.15
C PHE A 42 17.38 -1.53 -16.19
N ALA A 43 18.37 -0.67 -16.42
CA ALA A 43 19.50 -0.95 -17.30
C ALA A 43 20.43 -2.05 -16.74
N ASP A 44 20.61 -2.09 -15.41
CA ASP A 44 21.34 -3.16 -14.73
C ASP A 44 20.59 -4.50 -14.82
N LEU A 45 19.24 -4.47 -14.75
CA LEU A 45 18.41 -5.65 -14.88
C LEU A 45 18.35 -6.18 -16.32
N ASP A 46 18.37 -5.29 -17.32
CA ASP A 46 18.39 -5.60 -18.75
C ASP A 46 19.11 -4.50 -19.56
N PRO A 47 20.31 -4.76 -20.11
CA PRO A 47 21.06 -3.78 -20.89
C PRO A 47 20.31 -3.20 -22.09
N ALA A 48 19.30 -3.92 -22.61
CA ALA A 48 18.46 -3.43 -23.70
C ALA A 48 17.67 -2.16 -23.33
N VAL A 49 17.40 -1.95 -22.04
CA VAL A 49 16.78 -0.71 -21.54
C VAL A 49 17.72 0.48 -21.74
N GLY A 50 18.99 0.33 -21.32
CA GLY A 50 20.02 1.36 -21.51
C GLY A 50 20.24 1.68 -22.99
N ASP A 51 20.41 0.65 -23.83
CA ASP A 51 20.56 0.81 -25.28
C ASP A 51 19.37 1.56 -25.91
N ALA A 52 18.14 1.27 -25.46
CA ALA A 52 16.93 1.92 -25.95
C ALA A 52 16.84 3.39 -25.52
N LEU A 53 17.19 3.70 -24.26
CA LEU A 53 17.24 5.08 -23.76
C LEU A 53 18.31 5.90 -24.49
N GLU A 54 19.51 5.36 -24.67
CA GLU A 54 20.62 6.01 -25.37
C GLU A 54 20.33 6.26 -26.85
N SER A 55 19.59 5.34 -27.49
CA SER A 55 19.18 5.46 -28.89
C SER A 55 17.92 6.30 -29.10
N GLY A 56 17.32 6.82 -28.02
CA GLY A 56 16.14 7.68 -28.08
C GLY A 56 14.81 6.95 -28.28
N ASP A 57 14.81 5.61 -28.22
CA ASP A 57 13.60 4.80 -28.35
C ASP A 57 12.93 4.55 -26.99
N GLY A 58 12.28 5.60 -26.48
CA GLY A 58 11.56 5.53 -25.21
C GLY A 58 10.41 4.51 -25.19
N ARG A 59 9.86 4.10 -26.34
CA ARG A 59 8.83 3.05 -26.39
C ARG A 59 9.42 1.68 -26.11
N VAL A 60 10.56 1.38 -26.73
CA VAL A 60 11.28 0.14 -26.50
C VAL A 60 11.78 0.08 -25.05
N ALA A 61 12.32 1.19 -24.53
CA ALA A 61 12.72 1.27 -23.12
C ALA A 61 11.53 0.99 -22.18
N PHE A 62 10.39 1.66 -22.39
CA PHE A 62 9.17 1.47 -21.58
C PHE A 62 8.73 0.01 -21.52
N GLU A 63 8.64 -0.67 -22.67
CA GLU A 63 8.24 -2.09 -22.70
C GLU A 63 9.30 -3.01 -22.11
N ALA A 64 10.59 -2.73 -22.33
CA ALA A 64 11.68 -3.53 -21.76
C ALA A 64 11.72 -3.44 -20.22
N MET A 65 11.46 -2.25 -19.66
CA MET A 65 11.30 -2.05 -18.21
C MET A 65 10.08 -2.85 -17.68
N HIS A 66 8.92 -2.74 -18.34
CA HIS A 66 7.74 -3.52 -17.96
C HIS A 66 7.96 -5.03 -18.07
N ALA A 67 8.75 -5.51 -19.02
CA ALA A 67 9.10 -6.92 -19.13
C ALA A 67 9.89 -7.47 -17.93
N GLN A 68 10.59 -6.59 -17.17
CA GLN A 68 11.21 -6.99 -15.90
C GLN A 68 10.17 -7.09 -14.78
N LEU A 69 9.22 -6.14 -14.72
CA LEU A 69 8.11 -6.17 -13.76
C LEU A 69 7.17 -7.36 -14.02
N ASP A 70 6.96 -7.73 -15.29
CA ASP A 70 6.15 -8.88 -15.69
C ASP A 70 6.60 -10.19 -15.01
N ARG A 71 7.90 -10.36 -14.75
CA ARG A 71 8.42 -11.53 -14.03
C ARG A 71 8.04 -11.56 -12.55
N VAL A 72 7.89 -10.38 -11.93
CA VAL A 72 7.36 -10.27 -10.57
C VAL A 72 5.86 -10.56 -10.56
N TRP A 73 5.13 -10.07 -11.56
CA TRP A 73 3.69 -10.35 -11.71
C TRP A 73 3.40 -11.84 -11.90
N ASP A 74 4.27 -12.57 -12.63
CA ASP A 74 4.21 -14.04 -12.74
C ASP A 74 4.32 -14.71 -11.36
N GLU A 75 5.22 -14.24 -10.50
CA GLU A 75 5.35 -14.76 -9.14
C GLU A 75 4.15 -14.39 -8.26
N LEU A 76 3.53 -13.22 -8.47
CA LEU A 76 2.31 -12.84 -7.75
C LEU A 76 1.12 -13.76 -8.08
N GLU A 77 0.97 -14.17 -9.34
CA GLU A 77 -0.04 -15.16 -9.76
C GLU A 77 0.13 -16.48 -8.98
N ARG A 78 1.37 -16.89 -8.74
CA ARG A 78 1.71 -18.14 -8.03
C ARG A 78 1.45 -18.07 -6.52
N VAL A 79 1.85 -16.97 -5.87
CA VAL A 79 1.87 -16.91 -4.39
C VAL A 79 0.58 -16.39 -3.76
N LEU A 80 -0.19 -15.57 -4.48
CA LEU A 80 -1.43 -14.98 -3.97
C LEU A 80 -2.56 -16.01 -4.01
N VAL A 81 -3.25 -16.22 -2.89
CA VAL A 81 -4.37 -17.17 -2.82
C VAL A 81 -5.48 -16.83 -3.81
N ASP A 82 -6.23 -17.84 -4.27
CA ASP A 82 -7.47 -17.63 -5.01
C ASP A 82 -8.45 -16.72 -4.25
N GLY A 83 -8.99 -15.73 -4.96
CA GLY A 83 -9.81 -14.65 -4.41
C GLY A 83 -9.06 -13.63 -3.54
N GLY A 84 -7.75 -13.77 -3.37
CA GLY A 84 -6.86 -12.78 -2.78
C GLY A 84 -6.80 -11.51 -3.62
N ILE A 85 -6.38 -10.41 -3.00
CA ILE A 85 -6.37 -9.09 -3.64
C ILE A 85 -4.93 -8.63 -3.87
N ALA A 86 -4.67 -8.01 -5.02
CA ALA A 86 -3.44 -7.28 -5.28
C ALA A 86 -3.73 -5.79 -5.46
N CYS A 87 -3.06 -4.96 -4.68
CA CYS A 87 -3.13 -3.50 -4.74
C CYS A 87 -1.79 -2.94 -5.21
N ILE A 88 -1.76 -2.36 -6.41
CA ILE A 88 -0.55 -1.85 -7.04
C ILE A 88 -0.66 -0.32 -7.16
N ASN A 89 0.11 0.39 -6.34
CA ASN A 89 0.24 1.84 -6.47
C ASN A 89 1.21 2.17 -7.59
N VAL A 90 0.77 2.92 -8.60
CA VAL A 90 1.60 3.27 -9.75
C VAL A 90 1.22 4.63 -10.34
N GLY A 91 2.23 5.41 -10.70
CA GLY A 91 2.07 6.68 -11.40
C GLY A 91 2.42 6.56 -12.88
N ASP A 92 1.69 7.30 -13.72
CA ASP A 92 2.14 7.52 -15.09
C ASP A 92 3.37 8.42 -15.12
N ALA A 93 4.24 8.19 -16.09
CA ALA A 93 5.46 8.98 -16.26
C ALA A 93 5.34 9.92 -17.46
N THR A 94 5.55 11.22 -17.23
CA THR A 94 5.76 12.17 -18.33
C THR A 94 7.26 12.31 -18.57
N ARG A 95 7.72 12.06 -19.80
CA ARG A 95 9.14 12.17 -20.12
C ARG A 95 9.36 12.63 -21.55
N SER A 96 10.40 13.44 -21.73
CA SER A 96 10.94 13.81 -23.04
C SER A 96 12.08 12.87 -23.36
N ILE A 97 11.99 12.17 -24.49
CA ILE A 97 13.11 11.42 -25.06
C ILE A 97 13.26 11.91 -26.50
N ASP A 98 14.50 12.28 -26.85
CA ASP A 98 14.82 13.08 -28.03
C ASP A 98 13.90 14.31 -28.17
N ASP A 99 13.24 14.44 -29.33
CA ASP A 99 12.36 15.55 -29.68
C ASP A 99 10.88 15.30 -29.29
N SER A 100 10.58 14.22 -28.55
CA SER A 100 9.21 13.82 -28.23
C SER A 100 8.93 13.81 -26.72
N PHE A 101 8.13 14.79 -26.27
CA PHE A 101 7.49 14.77 -24.97
C PHE A 101 6.19 13.95 -25.01
N ARG A 102 6.00 13.06 -24.05
CA ARG A 102 4.78 12.25 -23.94
C ARG A 102 4.54 11.70 -22.53
N VAL A 103 3.36 11.10 -22.36
CA VAL A 103 3.03 10.25 -21.22
C VAL A 103 3.32 8.79 -21.59
N TYR A 104 3.89 8.07 -20.62
CA TYR A 104 4.06 6.63 -20.57
C TYR A 104 3.05 6.08 -19.55
N PRO A 105 2.00 5.38 -20.02
CA PRO A 105 0.85 5.02 -19.19
C PRO A 105 1.11 3.73 -18.40
N ASN A 106 1.92 3.83 -17.34
CA ASN A 106 2.27 2.71 -16.48
C ASN A 106 1.01 1.99 -15.96
N HIS A 107 -0.02 2.74 -15.54
CA HIS A 107 -1.25 2.15 -15.00
C HIS A 107 -1.94 1.20 -15.99
N ALA A 108 -2.04 1.62 -17.26
CA ALA A 108 -2.71 0.84 -18.30
C ALA A 108 -1.91 -0.44 -18.64
N ARG A 109 -0.58 -0.34 -18.68
CA ARG A 109 0.28 -1.48 -18.99
C ARG A 109 0.33 -2.52 -17.86
N VAL A 110 0.27 -2.07 -16.60
CA VAL A 110 0.10 -2.94 -15.43
C VAL A 110 -1.27 -3.59 -15.44
N LEU A 111 -2.35 -2.85 -15.74
CA LEU A 111 -3.70 -3.42 -15.84
C LEU A 111 -3.76 -4.55 -16.86
N GLU A 112 -3.24 -4.34 -18.07
CA GLU A 112 -3.17 -5.38 -19.11
C GLU A 112 -2.33 -6.59 -18.66
N ALA A 113 -1.22 -6.35 -17.95
CA ALA A 113 -0.37 -7.41 -17.41
C ALA A 113 -1.10 -8.31 -16.41
N PHE A 114 -1.87 -7.73 -15.49
CA PHE A 114 -2.64 -8.50 -14.51
C PHE A 114 -3.83 -9.22 -15.16
N GLU A 115 -4.60 -8.54 -16.01
CA GLU A 115 -5.77 -9.15 -16.69
C GLU A 115 -5.36 -10.35 -17.54
N SER A 116 -4.23 -10.27 -18.26
CA SER A 116 -3.71 -11.39 -19.06
C SER A 116 -3.24 -12.59 -18.24
N ARG A 117 -3.00 -12.41 -16.93
CA ARG A 117 -2.63 -13.45 -15.94
C ARG A 117 -3.82 -13.99 -15.16
N GLY A 118 -5.05 -13.69 -15.60
CA GLY A 118 -6.26 -14.23 -14.97
C GLY A 118 -6.72 -13.50 -13.71
N PHE A 119 -6.15 -12.32 -13.43
CA PHE A 119 -6.67 -11.43 -12.41
C PHE A 119 -7.88 -10.64 -12.92
N ASP A 120 -8.93 -10.56 -12.12
CA ASP A 120 -10.08 -9.69 -12.40
C ASP A 120 -9.78 -8.26 -11.89
N PRO A 121 -9.80 -7.22 -12.75
CA PRO A 121 -9.71 -5.84 -12.28
C PRO A 121 -10.98 -5.44 -11.51
N LEU A 122 -10.78 -4.79 -10.37
CA LEU A 122 -11.81 -4.18 -9.54
C LEU A 122 -11.77 -2.65 -9.70
N PRO A 123 -12.78 -1.89 -9.20
CA PRO A 123 -12.69 -0.45 -9.16
C PRO A 123 -11.39 0.01 -8.47
N ASP A 124 -10.61 0.81 -9.18
CA ASP A 124 -9.34 1.37 -8.72
C ASP A 124 -9.58 2.66 -7.92
N VAL A 125 -8.51 3.18 -7.32
CA VAL A 125 -8.52 4.45 -6.61
C VAL A 125 -7.56 5.43 -7.26
N LEU A 126 -8.04 6.64 -7.54
CA LEU A 126 -7.20 7.78 -7.87
C LEU A 126 -6.75 8.45 -6.58
N TRP A 127 -5.49 8.27 -6.21
CA TRP A 127 -4.90 8.99 -5.09
C TRP A 127 -4.34 10.33 -5.59
N ARG A 128 -5.00 11.42 -5.22
CA ARG A 128 -4.53 12.77 -5.52
C ARG A 128 -3.39 13.14 -4.57
N LYS A 129 -2.19 13.25 -5.13
CA LYS A 129 -1.01 13.66 -4.36
C LYS A 129 -1.18 15.08 -3.83
N PRO A 130 -0.72 15.37 -2.60
CA PRO A 130 -0.60 16.74 -2.13
C PRO A 130 0.40 17.48 -3.04
N THR A 131 -0.07 18.44 -3.82
CA THR A 131 0.80 19.24 -4.67
C THR A 131 1.27 20.48 -3.90
N ASN A 132 2.58 20.59 -3.64
CA ASN A 132 3.20 21.82 -3.11
C ASN A 132 3.39 22.89 -4.21
N SER A 133 3.24 22.52 -5.49
CA SER A 133 3.38 23.45 -6.61
C SER A 133 2.04 24.07 -7.03
N ALA A 134 2.03 25.41 -7.09
CA ALA A 134 0.95 26.18 -7.69
C ALA A 134 0.92 26.08 -9.23
N ALA A 135 1.99 25.55 -9.85
CA ALA A 135 2.06 25.37 -11.29
C ALA A 135 1.31 24.10 -11.70
N LYS A 136 0.17 24.30 -12.38
CA LYS A 136 -0.74 23.25 -12.86
C LYS A 136 -0.60 23.01 -14.37
N PHE A 137 0.60 23.22 -14.91
CA PHE A 137 0.86 23.12 -16.35
C PHE A 137 2.30 22.68 -16.63
N MET A 138 2.50 22.06 -17.80
CA MET A 138 3.80 21.80 -18.43
C MET A 138 3.85 22.47 -19.81
N GLY A 139 5.00 22.94 -20.27
CA GLY A 139 5.15 23.55 -21.60
C GLY A 139 4.97 25.07 -21.64
N SER A 140 4.25 25.60 -22.64
CA SER A 140 4.25 27.03 -23.03
C SER A 140 3.55 28.01 -22.07
N GLY A 141 3.32 27.64 -20.81
CA GLY A 141 2.73 28.53 -19.81
C GLY A 141 1.27 28.86 -20.11
N THR A 142 0.98 30.14 -20.27
CA THR A 142 -0.38 30.63 -20.55
C THR A 142 -0.72 30.66 -22.05
N LEU A 143 0.23 30.28 -22.91
CA LEU A 143 0.06 30.36 -24.36
C LEU A 143 -0.48 29.04 -24.92
N PRO A 144 -1.68 29.02 -25.52
CA PRO A 144 -2.15 27.83 -26.24
C PRO A 144 -1.39 27.65 -27.57
N PRO A 145 -1.29 26.41 -28.11
CA PRO A 145 -1.93 25.18 -27.61
C PRO A 145 -1.00 24.27 -26.77
N ASN A 146 0.25 24.67 -26.52
CA ASN A 146 1.30 23.76 -26.01
C ASN A 146 1.52 23.84 -24.48
N ALA A 147 0.47 24.21 -23.75
CA ALA A 147 0.41 24.08 -22.30
C ALA A 147 -0.38 22.81 -21.95
N TYR A 148 0.26 21.85 -21.32
CA TYR A 148 -0.29 20.54 -20.99
C TYR A 148 -0.64 20.45 -19.52
N VAL A 149 -1.62 19.61 -19.17
CA VAL A 149 -1.99 19.32 -17.78
C VAL A 149 -0.87 18.58 -17.05
N THR A 150 -0.70 18.85 -15.76
CA THR A 150 0.20 18.11 -14.88
C THR A 150 -0.46 16.82 -14.38
N LEU A 151 0.35 15.78 -14.13
CA LEU A 151 -0.10 14.59 -13.40
C LEU A 151 -0.18 14.93 -11.91
N GLU A 152 -1.37 14.79 -11.31
CA GLU A 152 -1.61 15.11 -9.89
C GLU A 152 -2.03 13.89 -9.07
N HIS A 153 -2.13 12.75 -9.72
CA HIS A 153 -2.63 11.53 -9.11
C HIS A 153 -1.74 10.36 -9.43
N GLU A 154 -1.78 9.39 -8.54
CA GLU A 154 -1.39 8.01 -8.80
C GLU A 154 -2.62 7.12 -8.80
N TYR A 155 -2.45 5.95 -9.41
CA TYR A 155 -3.44 4.89 -9.43
C TYR A 155 -3.09 3.88 -8.36
N VAL A 156 -4.04 3.55 -7.50
CA VAL A 156 -4.00 2.31 -6.74
C VAL A 156 -4.88 1.32 -7.48
N LEU A 157 -4.26 0.54 -8.35
CA LEU A 157 -4.93 -0.51 -9.11
C LEU A 157 -5.29 -1.65 -8.17
N VAL A 158 -6.51 -2.16 -8.26
CA VAL A 158 -7.02 -3.24 -7.40
C VAL A 158 -7.42 -4.41 -8.27
N PHE A 159 -6.83 -5.58 -8.00
CA PHE A 159 -7.09 -6.81 -8.73
C PHE A 159 -7.48 -7.91 -7.76
N ARG A 160 -8.32 -8.83 -8.22
CA ARG A 160 -8.61 -10.08 -7.53
C ARG A 160 -7.96 -11.24 -8.28
N ASN A 161 -7.26 -12.11 -7.58
CA ASN A 161 -6.76 -13.35 -8.18
C ASN A 161 -7.94 -14.28 -8.46
N GLY A 162 -8.12 -14.67 -9.71
CA GLY A 162 -9.27 -15.46 -10.13
C GLY A 162 -10.61 -14.71 -10.06
N ASN A 163 -11.70 -15.47 -10.24
CA ASN A 163 -13.05 -14.93 -10.41
C ASN A 163 -13.95 -15.11 -9.17
N GLU A 164 -13.48 -15.84 -8.16
CA GLU A 164 -14.19 -16.06 -6.91
C GLU A 164 -13.65 -15.16 -5.79
N SER A 165 -14.52 -14.75 -4.87
CA SER A 165 -14.11 -14.05 -3.66
C SER A 165 -13.73 -15.05 -2.56
N ARG A 166 -12.77 -14.69 -1.70
CA ARG A 166 -12.48 -15.46 -0.47
C ARG A 166 -13.76 -15.76 0.33
N SER A 167 -13.86 -17.00 0.80
CA SER A 167 -14.93 -17.45 1.69
C SER A 167 -14.42 -17.57 3.13
N PHE A 168 -15.33 -17.42 4.09
CA PHE A 168 -15.02 -17.47 5.52
C PHE A 168 -16.04 -18.35 6.24
N GLU A 169 -15.59 -19.04 7.28
CA GLU A 169 -16.44 -19.78 8.18
C GLU A 169 -17.51 -18.87 8.84
N PRO A 170 -18.72 -19.39 9.13
CA PRO A 170 -19.73 -18.62 9.84
C PRO A 170 -19.21 -18.14 11.20
N ARG A 171 -19.34 -16.83 11.48
CA ARG A 171 -18.80 -16.19 12.69
C ARG A 171 -17.27 -16.28 12.81
N ALA A 172 -16.56 -16.06 11.71
CA ALA A 172 -15.11 -15.87 11.72
C ALA A 172 -14.73 -14.62 12.55
N ASP A 173 -14.46 -14.78 13.85
CA ASP A 173 -14.18 -13.67 14.76
C ASP A 173 -13.05 -12.78 14.23
N ARG A 174 -11.98 -13.36 13.67
CA ARG A 174 -10.86 -12.63 13.03
C ARG A 174 -11.28 -11.66 11.92
N ARG A 175 -12.43 -11.90 11.28
CA ARG A 175 -12.99 -11.03 10.24
C ARG A 175 -13.87 -9.93 10.82
N TYR A 176 -14.70 -10.26 11.81
CA TYR A 176 -15.59 -9.29 12.45
C TYR A 176 -14.82 -8.34 13.38
N GLU A 177 -13.84 -8.85 14.12
CA GLU A 177 -12.93 -8.03 14.94
C GLU A 177 -12.10 -7.07 14.10
N ALA A 178 -11.70 -7.50 12.89
CA ALA A 178 -10.91 -6.71 11.95
C ALA A 178 -11.72 -5.70 11.12
N ALA A 179 -13.03 -5.59 11.37
CA ALA A 179 -13.87 -4.65 10.63
C ALA A 179 -13.48 -3.19 10.90
N TYR A 180 -14.02 -2.30 10.08
CA TYR A 180 -13.82 -0.86 10.13
C TYR A 180 -15.15 -0.18 10.46
N PHE A 181 -15.07 1.00 11.05
CA PHE A 181 -16.26 1.78 11.39
C PHE A 181 -16.99 2.26 10.12
N TRP A 182 -18.28 2.56 10.25
CA TRP A 182 -19.12 2.91 9.11
C TRP A 182 -18.63 4.14 8.34
N GLU A 183 -18.14 5.17 9.04
CA GLU A 183 -17.58 6.37 8.46
C GLU A 183 -16.22 6.12 7.80
N GLU A 184 -15.40 5.22 8.36
CA GLU A 184 -14.17 4.75 7.73
C GLU A 184 -14.48 4.05 6.41
N ARG A 185 -15.49 3.16 6.37
CA ARG A 185 -15.93 2.52 5.13
C ARG A 185 -16.24 3.56 4.05
N ASN A 186 -17.03 4.58 4.37
CA ASN A 186 -17.45 5.57 3.38
C ASN A 186 -16.28 6.46 2.94
N ARG A 187 -15.31 6.69 3.82
CA ARG A 187 -14.08 7.45 3.52
C ARG A 187 -13.10 6.64 2.68
N TRP A 188 -12.98 5.33 2.91
CA TRP A 188 -11.98 4.48 2.27
C TRP A 188 -12.47 3.88 0.95
N PHE A 189 -13.73 3.46 0.85
CA PHE A 189 -14.30 2.83 -0.34
C PHE A 189 -14.89 3.86 -1.33
N THR A 190 -14.10 4.90 -1.62
CA THR A 190 -14.33 5.84 -2.72
C THR A 190 -13.17 5.74 -3.71
N ASP A 191 -13.46 5.91 -4.99
CA ASP A 191 -12.50 5.89 -6.11
C ASP A 191 -11.58 7.13 -6.16
N LEU A 192 -11.71 8.07 -5.22
CA LEU A 192 -10.94 9.31 -5.19
C LEU A 192 -10.47 9.62 -3.77
N TRP A 193 -9.18 9.41 -3.51
CA TRP A 193 -8.54 9.77 -2.24
C TRP A 193 -7.87 11.14 -2.36
N THR A 194 -8.37 12.12 -1.62
CA THR A 194 -7.83 13.51 -1.58
C THR A 194 -7.36 13.93 -0.19
N ASP A 195 -7.63 13.08 0.79
CA ASP A 195 -7.44 13.33 2.21
C ASP A 195 -6.20 12.61 2.76
N VAL A 196 -5.62 11.69 1.99
CA VAL A 196 -4.31 11.11 2.24
C VAL A 196 -3.25 12.17 1.95
N ARG A 197 -2.88 12.88 3.01
CA ARG A 197 -1.79 13.86 2.97
C ARG A 197 -0.47 13.13 3.17
N GLY A 198 0.54 13.51 2.38
CA GLY A 198 1.89 13.00 2.56
C GLY A 198 2.36 13.35 3.97
N GLU A 199 2.88 12.34 4.65
CA GLU A 199 3.42 12.33 6.01
C GLU A 199 2.40 12.44 7.15
N LEU A 200 2.38 11.40 7.99
CA LEU A 200 2.19 11.63 9.41
C LEU A 200 3.35 12.53 9.87
N GLN A 201 3.04 13.67 10.49
CA GLN A 201 4.02 14.56 11.14
C GLN A 201 4.87 13.84 12.23
N THR A 202 4.57 12.57 12.49
CA THR A 202 5.23 11.68 13.45
C THR A 202 6.36 10.83 12.84
N LEU A 203 6.54 10.84 11.52
CA LEU A 203 7.52 9.99 10.80
C LEU A 203 8.66 10.79 10.15
N GLU A 204 8.95 12.01 10.62
CA GLU A 204 10.19 12.72 10.28
C GLU A 204 11.35 12.07 11.07
N PHE A 205 11.91 11.01 10.49
CA PHE A 205 13.01 10.24 11.10
C PHE A 205 14.38 10.84 10.72
N GLU A 206 15.23 11.06 11.73
CA GLU A 206 16.58 11.59 11.53
C GLU A 206 17.45 10.63 10.69
N GLY A 207 17.95 11.11 9.54
CA GLY A 207 18.93 10.39 8.72
C GLY A 207 18.35 9.50 7.61
N SER A 208 17.02 9.49 7.39
CA SER A 208 16.37 8.69 6.35
C SER A 208 15.95 9.46 5.10
N GLU A 209 16.18 10.78 5.01
CA GLU A 209 15.76 11.60 3.85
C GLU A 209 16.37 11.08 2.54
N GLU A 210 17.67 10.79 2.51
CA GLU A 210 18.36 10.30 1.31
C GLU A 210 17.85 8.91 0.87
N LEU A 211 17.60 7.99 1.82
CA LEU A 211 17.01 6.68 1.51
C LEU A 211 15.55 6.80 1.06
N ARG A 212 14.80 7.73 1.65
CA ARG A 212 13.40 7.96 1.30
C ARG A 212 13.27 8.58 -0.09
N GLU A 213 14.12 9.54 -0.43
CA GLU A 213 14.25 10.11 -1.78
C GLU A 213 14.63 9.04 -2.82
N ARG A 214 15.49 8.08 -2.44
CA ARG A 214 15.87 6.94 -3.30
C ARG A 214 14.80 5.87 -3.43
N SER A 215 13.93 5.69 -2.43
CA SER A 215 12.88 4.66 -2.41
C SER A 215 11.56 5.07 -3.09
N ALA A 216 11.30 6.37 -3.24
CA ALA A 216 10.01 6.91 -3.66
C ALA A 216 8.80 6.33 -2.88
N ALA A 217 8.99 6.00 -1.59
CA ALA A 217 7.97 5.33 -0.78
C ALA A 217 6.66 6.12 -0.69
N TYR A 218 5.52 5.42 -0.83
CA TYR A 218 4.20 6.02 -0.63
C TYR A 218 3.90 6.31 0.86
N PRO A 219 2.93 7.20 1.18
CA PRO A 219 2.54 7.48 2.56
C PRO A 219 1.95 6.25 3.25
N PHE A 220 2.28 6.06 4.54
CA PHE A 220 1.77 4.98 5.41
C PHE A 220 0.25 4.76 5.35
N GLU A 221 -0.54 5.82 5.21
CA GLU A 221 -2.00 5.72 5.21
C GLU A 221 -2.54 4.92 4.00
N ILE A 222 -1.82 4.88 2.87
CA ILE A 222 -2.20 4.09 1.68
C ILE A 222 -2.19 2.59 2.00
N PRO A 223 -1.05 1.96 2.34
CA PRO A 223 -1.04 0.53 2.62
C PRO A 223 -1.88 0.20 3.85
N TYR A 224 -1.91 1.05 4.89
CA TYR A 224 -2.72 0.79 6.07
C TYR A 224 -4.23 0.69 5.75
N ARG A 225 -4.76 1.62 4.93
CA ARG A 225 -6.14 1.53 4.43
C ARG A 225 -6.37 0.24 3.64
N LEU A 226 -5.52 -0.04 2.66
CA LEU A 226 -5.67 -1.21 1.79
C LEU A 226 -5.64 -2.52 2.57
N ILE A 227 -4.74 -2.63 3.56
CA ILE A 227 -4.66 -3.77 4.46
C ILE A 227 -5.95 -3.91 5.28
N CYS A 228 -6.49 -2.82 5.82
CA CYS A 228 -7.76 -2.87 6.55
C CYS A 228 -8.97 -3.20 5.65
N MET A 229 -8.95 -2.77 4.39
CA MET A 229 -10.03 -2.98 3.42
C MET A 229 -10.07 -4.42 2.89
N TYR A 230 -8.91 -5.02 2.62
CA TYR A 230 -8.80 -6.25 1.81
C TYR A 230 -8.18 -7.44 2.53
N SER A 231 -7.95 -7.36 3.85
CA SER A 231 -7.48 -8.48 4.66
C SER A 231 -8.19 -8.58 6.01
N THR A 232 -7.98 -9.68 6.73
CA THR A 232 -8.47 -9.94 8.08
C THR A 232 -7.31 -10.19 9.05
N TYR A 233 -7.56 -10.20 10.36
CA TYR A 233 -6.48 -10.46 11.32
C TYR A 233 -5.80 -11.82 11.06
N GLY A 234 -4.47 -11.80 11.10
CA GLY A 234 -3.63 -12.96 10.85
C GLY A 234 -3.39 -13.32 9.37
N ASP A 235 -4.03 -12.63 8.42
CA ASP A 235 -3.67 -12.73 7.00
C ASP A 235 -2.24 -12.20 6.76
N THR A 236 -1.59 -12.64 5.69
CA THR A 236 -0.23 -12.25 5.29
C THR A 236 -0.25 -11.27 4.11
N VAL A 237 0.48 -10.17 4.25
CA VAL A 237 0.61 -9.11 3.24
C VAL A 237 1.98 -9.18 2.56
N LEU A 238 2.01 -9.31 1.23
CA LEU A 238 3.24 -9.32 0.45
C LEU A 238 3.55 -7.93 -0.15
N ASP A 239 4.81 -7.54 -0.07
CA ASP A 239 5.39 -6.39 -0.78
C ASP A 239 6.67 -6.79 -1.52
N PRO A 240 6.62 -7.03 -2.85
CA PRO A 240 7.80 -7.39 -3.64
C PRO A 240 8.76 -6.22 -3.93
N PHE A 241 8.42 -4.99 -3.53
CA PHE A 241 9.23 -3.79 -3.72
C PHE A 241 9.29 -3.02 -2.39
N TRP A 242 9.88 -3.69 -1.38
CA TRP A 242 9.70 -3.34 0.03
C TRP A 242 10.21 -1.94 0.40
N GLY A 243 11.30 -1.47 -0.21
CA GLY A 243 11.84 -0.12 0.00
C GLY A 243 12.10 0.16 1.47
N THR A 244 11.50 1.22 2.01
CA THR A 244 11.63 1.58 3.43
C THR A 244 10.75 0.75 4.38
N GLY A 245 10.11 -0.32 3.91
CA GLY A 245 9.31 -1.21 4.74
C GLY A 245 7.93 -0.66 5.15
N THR A 246 7.42 0.37 4.48
CA THR A 246 6.15 1.03 4.82
C THR A 246 4.97 0.06 4.88
N THR A 247 4.89 -0.91 3.96
CA THR A 247 3.85 -1.95 3.96
C THR A 247 3.97 -2.88 5.15
N THR A 248 5.19 -3.27 5.51
CA THR A 248 5.44 -4.12 6.68
C THR A 248 5.07 -3.39 7.97
N LEU A 249 5.45 -2.13 8.11
CA LEU A 249 5.02 -1.28 9.22
C LEU A 249 3.49 -1.18 9.31
N ALA A 250 2.82 -0.98 8.18
CA ALA A 250 1.36 -0.93 8.11
C ALA A 250 0.71 -2.27 8.48
N ALA A 251 1.28 -3.39 8.03
CA ALA A 251 0.81 -4.74 8.37
C ALA A 251 0.96 -5.02 9.87
N MET A 252 2.11 -4.65 10.46
CA MET A 252 2.32 -4.71 11.91
C MET A 252 1.24 -3.90 12.64
N CYS A 253 1.08 -2.62 12.32
CA CYS A 253 0.09 -1.77 12.98
C CYS A 253 -1.37 -2.24 12.77
N ALA A 254 -1.63 -2.98 11.68
CA ALA A 254 -2.94 -3.54 11.39
C ALA A 254 -3.14 -4.97 11.92
N GLY A 255 -2.17 -5.59 12.60
CA GLY A 255 -2.31 -6.97 13.10
C GLY A 255 -2.37 -8.04 12.00
N ARG A 256 -1.62 -7.85 10.91
CA ARG A 256 -1.43 -8.81 9.81
C ARG A 256 0.03 -9.25 9.78
N GLY A 257 0.32 -10.44 9.26
CA GLY A 257 1.68 -10.84 8.92
C GLY A 257 2.18 -10.12 7.66
N SER A 258 3.49 -10.15 7.40
CA SER A 258 4.01 -9.65 6.12
C SER A 258 5.19 -10.43 5.57
N VAL A 259 5.38 -10.30 4.26
CA VAL A 259 6.57 -10.74 3.54
C VAL A 259 7.03 -9.59 2.65
N GLY A 260 8.31 -9.23 2.73
CA GLY A 260 8.93 -8.17 1.94
C GLY A 260 10.15 -8.66 1.17
N TYR A 261 10.37 -8.13 -0.03
CA TYR A 261 11.60 -8.33 -0.81
C TYR A 261 12.24 -6.97 -1.14
N GLU A 262 13.54 -6.87 -0.90
CA GLU A 262 14.34 -5.67 -1.13
C GLU A 262 15.69 -6.03 -1.73
N LEU A 263 16.15 -5.29 -2.74
CA LEU A 263 17.44 -5.52 -3.38
C LEU A 263 18.60 -4.99 -2.54
N GLU A 264 18.41 -3.86 -1.87
CA GLU A 264 19.47 -3.16 -1.13
C GLU A 264 19.36 -3.38 0.39
N GLU A 265 20.32 -4.12 0.96
CA GLU A 265 20.40 -4.42 2.40
C GLU A 265 20.36 -3.17 3.31
N ALA A 266 20.81 -2.02 2.82
CA ALA A 266 20.82 -0.75 3.56
C ALA A 266 19.42 -0.30 4.02
N PHE A 267 18.35 -0.68 3.30
CA PHE A 267 16.99 -0.36 3.72
C PHE A 267 16.55 -1.15 4.95
N LEU A 268 17.00 -2.41 5.09
CA LEU A 268 16.68 -3.24 6.25
C LEU A 268 17.31 -2.65 7.52
N GLU A 269 18.58 -2.26 7.44
CA GLU A 269 19.27 -1.62 8.58
C GLU A 269 18.58 -0.32 9.02
N ALA A 270 17.97 0.41 8.08
CA ALA A 270 17.23 1.64 8.39
C ALA A 270 15.88 1.33 9.06
N PHE A 271 15.22 0.26 8.65
CA PHE A 271 13.96 -0.21 9.24
C PHE A 271 14.18 -0.78 10.65
N ASP A 272 15.25 -1.56 10.85
CA ASP A 272 15.63 -2.13 12.16
C ASP A 272 15.73 -1.04 13.25
N ARG A 273 16.22 0.16 12.90
CA ARG A 273 16.34 1.29 13.83
C ARG A 273 15.00 1.89 14.26
N GLN A 274 13.93 1.63 13.51
CA GLN A 274 12.59 2.18 13.72
C GLN A 274 11.64 1.18 14.36
N ILE A 275 12.04 -0.09 14.48
CA ILE A 275 11.16 -1.16 14.97
C ILE A 275 10.67 -0.91 16.40
N ASP A 276 11.50 -0.28 17.23
CA ASP A 276 11.20 0.03 18.63
C ASP A 276 10.06 1.06 18.79
N ASP A 277 9.77 1.86 17.75
CA ASP A 277 8.70 2.85 17.76
C ASP A 277 7.33 2.25 17.37
N VAL A 278 7.31 1.06 16.76
CA VAL A 278 6.10 0.42 16.23
C VAL A 278 5.00 0.21 17.28
N PRO A 279 5.28 -0.24 18.52
CA PRO A 279 4.28 -0.29 19.58
C PRO A 279 3.56 1.04 19.78
N ALA A 280 4.31 2.14 19.94
CA ALA A 280 3.74 3.48 20.14
C ALA A 280 2.96 3.97 18.91
N ILE A 281 3.46 3.71 17.70
CA ILE A 281 2.78 4.06 16.45
C ILE A 281 1.44 3.31 16.34
N SER A 282 1.44 2.00 16.57
CA SER A 282 0.24 1.16 16.46
C SER A 282 -0.85 1.58 17.48
N GLN A 283 -0.45 1.86 18.72
CA GLN A 283 -1.33 2.38 19.76
C GLN A 283 -1.93 3.73 19.35
N SER A 284 -1.09 4.65 18.85
CA SER A 284 -1.53 5.97 18.41
C SER A 284 -2.55 5.88 17.27
N ILE A 285 -2.34 5.00 16.30
CA ILE A 285 -3.27 4.77 15.19
C ILE A 285 -4.61 4.25 15.71
N GLY A 286 -4.58 3.22 16.56
CA GLY A 286 -5.79 2.63 17.13
C GLY A 286 -6.61 3.65 17.93
N ARG A 287 -5.94 4.44 18.79
CA ARG A 287 -6.59 5.52 19.56
C ARG A 287 -7.18 6.60 18.67
N ALA A 288 -6.45 7.05 17.65
CA ALA A 288 -6.94 8.05 16.71
C ALA A 288 -8.19 7.57 15.96
N ARG A 289 -8.26 6.28 15.59
CA ARG A 289 -9.46 5.68 14.98
C ARG A 289 -10.65 5.70 15.95
N LEU A 290 -10.46 5.31 17.21
CA LEU A 290 -11.53 5.36 18.22
C LEU A 290 -12.00 6.79 18.53
N GLU A 291 -11.08 7.74 18.64
CA GLU A 291 -11.40 9.14 18.87
C GLU A 291 -12.19 9.73 17.69
N ALA A 292 -11.74 9.47 16.46
CA ALA A 292 -12.46 9.89 15.25
C ALA A 292 -13.88 9.30 15.19
N HIS A 293 -14.05 8.03 15.57
CA HIS A 293 -15.35 7.39 15.63
C HIS A 293 -16.26 8.02 16.70
N ARG A 294 -15.72 8.32 17.89
CA ARG A 294 -16.47 9.02 18.95
C ARG A 294 -16.93 10.41 18.50
N SER A 295 -16.05 11.18 17.86
CA SER A 295 -16.43 12.47 17.27
C SER A 295 -17.52 12.32 16.21
N PHE A 296 -17.41 11.32 15.33
CA PHE A 296 -18.46 11.00 14.37
C PHE A 296 -19.80 10.68 15.05
N VAL A 297 -19.81 9.86 16.11
CA VAL A 297 -21.02 9.51 16.87
C VAL A 297 -21.69 10.75 17.49
N GLU A 298 -20.91 11.68 18.04
CA GLU A 298 -21.40 12.95 18.58
C GLU A 298 -22.06 13.81 17.49
N GLU A 299 -21.38 13.99 16.35
CA GLU A 299 -21.89 14.75 15.21
C GLU A 299 -23.16 14.09 14.63
N TYR A 300 -23.15 12.77 14.45
CA TYR A 300 -24.26 12.02 13.90
C TYR A 300 -25.53 12.14 14.77
N ARG A 301 -25.37 12.14 16.10
CA ARG A 301 -26.46 12.40 17.04
C ARG A 301 -26.92 13.85 17.01
N ALA A 302 -26.00 14.81 16.90
CA ALA A 302 -26.32 16.24 16.81
C ALA A 302 -27.15 16.57 15.55
N GLU A 303 -26.96 15.82 14.47
CA GLU A 303 -27.78 15.90 13.24
C GLU A 303 -29.17 15.24 13.38
N GLY A 304 -29.48 14.65 14.53
CA GLY A 304 -30.78 14.04 14.84
C GLY A 304 -30.89 12.56 14.47
N SER A 305 -29.79 11.89 14.13
CA SER A 305 -29.77 10.46 13.83
C SER A 305 -29.71 9.62 15.12
N THR A 306 -30.28 8.42 15.08
CA THR A 306 -30.28 7.46 16.21
C THR A 306 -29.38 6.27 15.91
N LEU A 307 -28.58 5.85 16.89
CA LEU A 307 -27.73 4.66 16.83
C LEU A 307 -28.35 3.57 17.71
N GLU A 308 -28.56 2.38 17.14
CA GLU A 308 -29.26 1.26 17.79
C GLU A 308 -28.31 0.20 18.35
N TYR A 309 -27.02 0.33 18.13
CA TYR A 309 -26.00 -0.66 18.50
C TYR A 309 -24.89 -0.01 19.31
N ASP A 310 -24.32 -0.80 20.22
CA ASP A 310 -23.15 -0.42 21.01
C ASP A 310 -22.00 -1.37 20.70
N ALA A 311 -20.78 -0.84 20.67
CA ALA A 311 -19.57 -1.64 20.57
C ALA A 311 -19.44 -2.56 21.78
N GLU A 312 -18.94 -3.77 21.57
CA GLU A 312 -18.80 -4.79 22.63
C GLU A 312 -17.55 -4.54 23.48
N TYR A 313 -16.55 -3.88 22.91
CA TYR A 313 -15.22 -3.71 23.52
C TYR A 313 -14.84 -2.25 23.82
N TYR A 314 -15.65 -1.29 23.41
CA TYR A 314 -15.38 0.15 23.55
C TYR A 314 -16.64 0.88 24.04
N ASP A 315 -16.48 1.88 24.89
CA ASP A 315 -17.59 2.72 25.37
C ASP A 315 -18.01 3.74 24.29
N THR A 316 -18.65 3.25 23.24
CA THR A 316 -19.22 4.04 22.14
C THR A 316 -20.32 3.27 21.41
N SER A 317 -21.25 4.00 20.79
CA SER A 317 -22.27 3.42 19.92
C SER A 317 -21.76 3.26 18.49
N VAL A 318 -22.30 2.31 17.73
CA VAL A 318 -21.93 2.02 16.34
C VAL A 318 -23.14 2.03 15.40
N VAL A 319 -22.92 2.22 14.10
CA VAL A 319 -24.00 2.42 13.12
C VAL A 319 -24.70 1.12 12.77
N THR A 320 -23.94 0.03 12.63
CA THR A 320 -24.44 -1.26 12.16
C THR A 320 -24.14 -2.38 13.15
N LYS A 321 -24.94 -3.44 13.09
CA LYS A 321 -24.72 -4.65 13.89
C LYS A 321 -23.35 -5.31 13.65
N MET A 322 -22.75 -5.14 12.46
CA MET A 322 -21.48 -5.76 12.11
C MET A 322 -20.29 -5.11 12.83
N GLU A 323 -20.42 -3.84 13.21
CA GLU A 323 -19.37 -3.07 13.90
C GLU A 323 -19.26 -3.43 15.39
N ARG A 324 -20.27 -4.09 15.98
CA ARG A 324 -20.32 -4.39 17.41
C ARG A 324 -19.07 -5.12 17.91
N SER A 325 -18.57 -6.06 17.12
CA SER A 325 -17.45 -6.91 17.51
C SER A 325 -16.10 -6.36 17.06
N ILE A 326 -16.03 -5.15 16.48
CA ILE A 326 -14.75 -4.49 16.13
C ILE A 326 -13.87 -4.48 17.36
N ARG A 327 -12.64 -4.95 17.19
CA ARG A 327 -11.65 -5.06 18.27
C ARG A 327 -10.28 -4.74 17.72
N LEU A 328 -9.93 -3.46 17.79
CA LEU A 328 -8.63 -2.96 17.37
C LEU A 328 -7.51 -3.65 18.15
N ARG A 329 -6.39 -3.86 17.47
CA ARG A 329 -5.20 -4.49 18.01
C ARG A 329 -4.07 -3.49 17.99
N GLU A 330 -3.28 -3.48 19.05
CA GLU A 330 -2.02 -2.75 19.14
C GLU A 330 -0.86 -3.73 19.31
N VAL A 331 0.32 -3.32 18.87
CA VAL A 331 1.54 -4.09 19.05
C VAL A 331 1.99 -3.96 20.50
N ASP A 332 2.06 -5.08 21.20
CA ASP A 332 2.55 -5.19 22.57
C ASP A 332 4.08 -5.32 22.59
N SER A 333 4.61 -6.26 21.80
CA SER A 333 6.04 -6.55 21.77
C SER A 333 6.51 -7.06 20.42
N ILE A 334 7.80 -6.82 20.14
CA ILE A 334 8.48 -7.24 18.92
C ILE A 334 9.77 -7.99 19.29
N GLU A 335 9.97 -9.14 18.67
CA GLU A 335 11.18 -9.94 18.78
C GLU A 335 11.81 -10.10 17.38
N THR A 336 13.05 -9.66 17.22
CA THR A 336 13.83 -9.95 16.01
C THR A 336 14.15 -11.45 15.95
N VAL A 337 13.83 -12.08 14.83
CA VAL A 337 14.11 -13.48 14.51
C VAL A 337 15.00 -13.57 13.27
N ALA A 338 15.49 -14.78 12.96
CA ALA A 338 16.50 -14.96 11.92
C ALA A 338 16.10 -14.44 10.52
N ASP A 339 14.80 -14.45 10.20
CA ASP A 339 14.23 -14.06 8.91
C ASP A 339 13.32 -12.83 8.99
N GLY A 340 13.36 -12.06 10.10
CA GLY A 340 12.59 -10.82 10.27
C GLY A 340 12.13 -10.60 11.71
N TYR A 341 10.81 -10.51 11.93
CA TYR A 341 10.23 -10.13 13.22
C TYR A 341 9.05 -11.01 13.59
N ARG A 342 8.97 -11.36 14.87
CA ARG A 342 7.77 -11.88 15.53
C ARG A 342 7.13 -10.75 16.30
N VAL A 343 5.84 -10.51 16.08
CA VAL A 343 5.11 -9.41 16.70
C VAL A 343 3.92 -9.97 17.47
N GLU A 344 3.84 -9.63 18.75
CA GLU A 344 2.68 -9.93 19.58
C GLU A 344 1.74 -8.73 19.63
N HIS A 345 0.46 -9.03 19.45
CA HIS A 345 -0.62 -8.05 19.45
C HIS A 345 -1.58 -8.31 20.60
N GLU A 346 -1.97 -7.25 21.28
CA GLU A 346 -3.04 -7.28 22.27
C GLU A 346 -4.23 -6.41 21.85
N PRO A 347 -5.44 -6.65 22.40
CA PRO A 347 -6.55 -5.74 22.19
C PRO A 347 -6.19 -4.34 22.69
N LEU A 348 -6.41 -3.33 21.85
CA LEU A 348 -6.28 -1.94 22.26
C LEU A 348 -7.21 -1.67 23.44
N SER A 349 -6.63 -1.22 24.55
CA SER A 349 -7.39 -0.78 25.72
C SER A 349 -8.17 0.50 25.40
N ASP A 350 -9.35 0.66 26.00
CA ASP A 350 -10.19 1.86 25.82
C ASP A 350 -9.62 3.11 26.55
N GLY A 351 -8.40 2.99 27.09
CA GLY A 351 -7.78 3.88 28.07
C GLY A 351 -8.06 3.40 29.50
N ASP A 352 -7.01 3.33 30.32
CA ASP A 352 -7.15 3.29 31.78
C ASP A 352 -7.67 4.66 32.28
N GLU A 353 -8.57 4.59 33.27
CA GLU A 353 -8.89 5.71 34.18
C GLU A 353 -7.65 6.25 34.92
#